data_AF-A0A845TVR6-F1
#
_entry.id   AF-A0A845TVR6-F1
#
_cell.length_a   1.000
_cell.length_b   1.000
_cell.length_c   1.000
_cell.angle_alpha   90.00
_cell.angle_beta   90.00
_cell.angle_gamma   90.00
#
_symmetry.space_group_name_H-M   'P 1'
#
loop_
_entity.id
_entity.type
_entity.pdbx_description
1 polymer ?
#
loop_
_entity_poly.entity_id
_entity_poly.type
_entity_poly.pdbx_seq_one_letter_code
_entity_poly.pdbx_strand_id
1 'polypeptide(L)'
;MQRAKTKSLARVDISLATQNPTLIAPLPILFTIGECYTRDEIHGVLGGSKVSCLPSVDGKLVAACLSLKFSPAAPAVVLCGQGPKTTPASKLLALQRGKLPVFIKQAAGRWQFSGEFRVAEFFVDGPRFKECIAGSGRSLASVSYVVLLQPG
;
A
#
# COMPACT_ATOMS: atom_id res chain seq x y z
N MET A 1 77.84 -15.02 -4.46
CA MET A 1 76.60 -15.67 -4.96
C MET A 1 75.91 -16.31 -3.75
N GLN A 2 74.88 -15.70 -3.16
CA GLN A 2 73.43 -15.94 -3.46
C GLN A 2 73.06 -17.44 -3.33
N ARG A 3 72.00 -17.89 -2.65
CA ARG A 3 70.79 -17.26 -2.12
C ARG A 3 70.07 -18.26 -1.19
N ALA A 4 69.39 -17.70 -0.19
CA ALA A 4 68.17 -18.11 0.53
C ALA A 4 67.67 -19.57 0.49
N LYS A 5 67.46 -20.13 1.69
CA LYS A 5 66.57 -21.27 1.97
C LYS A 5 65.10 -20.85 1.80
N THR A 6 64.34 -21.75 1.20
CA THR A 6 62.94 -21.67 0.81
C THR A 6 61.98 -21.69 2.02
N LYS A 7 60.93 -20.86 1.94
CA LYS A 7 59.76 -20.76 2.84
C LYS A 7 58.78 -21.93 2.65
N SER A 8 58.12 -22.39 3.73
CA SER A 8 56.74 -22.95 3.71
C SER A 8 56.21 -23.05 5.15
N LEU A 9 55.41 -22.08 5.60
CA LEU A 9 53.95 -22.13 5.83
C LEU A 9 53.45 -23.18 6.85
N ALA A 10 53.04 -22.71 8.03
CA ALA A 10 51.88 -23.25 8.75
C ALA A 10 51.32 -22.24 9.77
N ARG A 11 50.09 -21.78 9.46
CA ARG A 11 48.97 -21.43 10.36
C ARG A 11 49.17 -20.29 11.37
N VAL A 12 48.64 -19.11 11.00
CA VAL A 12 48.18 -18.10 11.94
C VAL A 12 46.76 -18.48 12.36
N ASP A 13 46.56 -18.61 13.67
CA ASP A 13 45.25 -18.90 14.25
C ASP A 13 44.26 -17.76 14.05
N ILE A 14 43.03 -18.21 13.87
CA ILE A 14 41.82 -17.47 13.53
C ILE A 14 41.39 -16.58 14.69
N SER A 15 41.16 -15.30 14.43
CA SER A 15 40.06 -14.56 15.06
C SER A 15 39.70 -13.33 14.23
N LEU A 16 38.90 -13.53 13.17
CA LEU A 16 38.03 -12.46 12.71
C LEU A 16 36.74 -12.60 13.50
N ALA A 17 36.54 -11.70 14.46
CA ALA A 17 35.23 -11.41 15.00
C ALA A 17 34.36 -10.90 13.84
N THR A 18 33.61 -11.81 13.21
CA THR A 18 32.52 -11.48 12.32
C THR A 18 31.46 -10.76 13.14
N GLN A 19 31.49 -9.43 13.06
CA GLN A 19 30.37 -8.58 13.45
C GLN A 19 29.15 -9.11 12.71
N ASN A 20 28.24 -9.68 13.48
CA ASN A 20 26.96 -10.17 13.03
C ASN A 20 26.10 -8.91 12.77
N PRO A 21 25.75 -8.52 11.53
CA PRO A 21 24.72 -7.52 11.37
C PRO A 21 23.43 -8.21 11.76
N THR A 22 22.95 -7.91 12.97
CA THR A 22 21.63 -8.30 13.42
C THR A 22 20.64 -7.70 12.41
N LEU A 23 20.20 -8.52 11.47
CA LEU A 23 18.99 -8.27 10.68
C LEU A 23 17.86 -8.26 11.71
N ILE A 24 17.59 -7.08 12.25
CA ILE A 24 16.33 -6.81 12.93
C ILE A 24 15.29 -6.98 11.84
N ALA A 25 14.68 -8.16 11.77
CA ALA A 25 13.41 -8.31 11.08
C ALA A 25 12.51 -7.23 11.71
N PRO A 26 12.00 -6.26 10.93
CA PRO A 26 11.16 -5.25 11.51
C PRO A 26 9.99 -5.96 12.18
N LEU A 27 9.79 -5.70 13.47
CA LEU A 27 8.54 -5.99 14.15
C LEU A 27 7.39 -5.57 13.22
N PRO A 28 6.26 -6.30 13.15
CA PRO A 28 5.15 -5.85 12.33
C PRO A 28 4.80 -4.43 12.77
N ILE A 29 5.16 -3.45 11.95
CA ILE A 29 4.84 -2.05 12.21
C ILE A 29 3.34 -1.98 12.05
N LEU A 30 2.62 -2.05 13.17
CA LEU A 30 1.20 -1.79 13.18
C LEU A 30 1.05 -0.30 12.88
N PHE A 31 0.32 0.03 11.82
CA PHE A 31 0.03 1.43 11.51
C PHE A 31 -0.81 2.04 12.64
N THR A 32 -0.45 3.23 13.07
CA THR A 32 -1.18 3.99 14.10
C THR A 32 -2.13 4.96 13.42
N ILE A 33 -3.41 4.93 13.81
CA ILE A 33 -4.43 5.82 13.24
C ILE A 33 -4.00 7.27 13.48
N GLY A 34 -4.04 8.09 12.43
CA GLY A 34 -3.64 9.50 12.47
C GLY A 34 -2.18 9.76 12.11
N GLU A 35 -1.32 8.73 12.12
CA GLU A 35 0.09 8.88 11.75
C GLU A 35 0.29 8.87 10.23
N CYS A 36 1.35 9.55 9.76
CA CYS A 36 1.69 9.66 8.35
C CYS A 36 2.83 8.74 7.97
N TYR A 37 2.68 8.10 6.81
CA TYR A 37 3.63 7.16 6.24
C TYR A 37 3.94 7.50 4.77
N THR A 38 5.11 7.11 4.33
CA THR A 38 5.54 7.14 2.93
C THR A 38 5.04 5.90 2.19
N ARG A 39 5.09 5.94 0.85
CA ARG A 39 4.78 4.74 0.05
C ARG A 39 5.80 3.62 0.26
N ASP A 40 7.04 3.95 0.61
CA ASP A 40 8.08 2.96 0.91
C ASP A 40 7.81 2.24 2.22
N GLU A 41 7.41 2.95 3.28
CA GLU A 41 7.04 2.33 4.57
C GLU A 41 5.78 1.47 4.42
N ILE A 42 4.75 1.97 3.73
CA ILE A 42 3.53 1.18 3.49
C ILE A 42 3.87 -0.10 2.71
N HIS A 43 4.72 -0.01 1.68
CA HIS A 43 5.17 -1.16 0.92
C HIS A 43 6.04 -2.12 1.74
N GLY A 44 6.91 -1.61 2.60
CA GLY A 44 7.77 -2.45 3.45
C GLY A 44 6.98 -3.34 4.40
N VAL A 45 5.80 -2.88 4.84
CA VAL A 45 4.91 -3.64 5.74
C VAL A 45 3.90 -4.50 4.99
N LEU A 46 3.22 -3.94 3.98
CA LEU A 46 2.07 -4.60 3.31
C LEU A 46 2.41 -5.21 1.95
N GLY A 47 3.58 -4.90 1.38
CA GLY A 47 3.94 -5.24 0.02
C GLY A 47 3.18 -4.45 -1.04
N GLY A 48 3.02 -5.06 -2.21
CA GLY A 48 2.29 -4.50 -3.35
C GLY A 48 2.97 -3.29 -3.99
N SER A 49 2.32 -2.67 -4.98
CA SER A 49 2.94 -1.58 -5.76
C SER A 49 3.01 -0.26 -4.97
N LYS A 50 4.15 0.45 -5.03
CA LYS A 50 4.33 1.81 -4.47
C LYS A 50 3.56 2.92 -5.21
N VAL A 51 3.15 2.68 -6.46
CA VAL A 51 2.52 3.70 -7.33
C VAL A 51 0.98 3.59 -7.36
N SER A 52 0.45 2.38 -7.45
CA SER A 52 -0.99 2.11 -7.42
C SER A 52 -1.65 2.65 -6.14
N CYS A 53 -2.84 3.23 -6.31
CA CYS A 53 -3.74 3.60 -5.20
C CYS A 53 -4.36 2.37 -4.52
N LEU A 54 -4.43 1.25 -5.23
CA LEU A 54 -4.94 -0.03 -4.72
C LEU A 54 -3.83 -1.07 -4.89
N PRO A 55 -2.78 -1.04 -4.05
CA PRO A 55 -1.72 -2.05 -4.10
C PRO A 55 -2.30 -3.44 -3.82
N SER A 56 -1.81 -4.42 -4.56
CA SER A 56 -2.16 -5.83 -4.41
C SER A 56 -0.93 -6.72 -4.32
N VAL A 57 -1.10 -7.86 -3.65
CA VAL A 57 -0.18 -8.98 -3.59
C VAL A 57 -1.00 -10.24 -3.88
N ASP A 58 -0.52 -11.09 -4.78
CA ASP A 58 -1.18 -12.36 -5.16
C ASP A 58 -2.68 -12.24 -5.45
N GLY A 59 -3.06 -11.19 -6.19
CA GLY A 59 -4.45 -10.94 -6.59
C GLY A 59 -5.37 -10.42 -5.49
N LYS A 60 -4.85 -10.06 -4.31
CA LYS A 60 -5.61 -9.46 -3.20
C LYS A 60 -5.13 -8.04 -2.92
N LEU A 61 -6.05 -7.11 -2.68
CA LEU A 61 -5.71 -5.77 -2.22
C LEU A 61 -5.17 -5.84 -0.79
N VAL A 62 -4.04 -5.19 -0.57
CA VAL A 62 -3.37 -5.12 0.74
C VAL A 62 -3.56 -3.76 1.41
N ALA A 63 -3.89 -2.72 0.65
CA ALA A 63 -4.25 -1.40 1.16
C ALA A 63 -5.09 -0.62 0.16
N ALA A 64 -5.73 0.47 0.63
CA ALA A 64 -6.26 1.54 -0.20
C ALA A 64 -5.57 2.86 0.13
N CYS A 65 -4.75 3.36 -0.78
CA CYS A 65 -4.09 4.66 -0.70
C CYS A 65 -4.88 5.67 -1.53
N LEU A 66 -5.77 6.42 -0.87
CA LEU A 66 -6.77 7.27 -1.48
C LEU A 66 -6.38 8.76 -1.44
N SER A 67 -6.90 9.53 -2.39
CA SER A 67 -6.73 10.98 -2.41
C SER A 67 -8.10 11.67 -2.40
N LEU A 68 -8.26 12.65 -1.51
CA LEU A 68 -9.48 13.47 -1.42
C LEU A 68 -9.77 14.25 -2.71
N LYS A 69 -8.75 14.48 -3.56
CA LYS A 69 -8.94 15.05 -4.89
C LYS A 69 -9.83 14.18 -5.80
N PHE A 70 -9.74 12.85 -5.68
CA PHE A 70 -10.49 11.91 -6.52
C PHE A 70 -11.69 11.31 -5.80
N SER A 71 -11.65 11.27 -4.46
CA SER A 71 -12.73 10.76 -3.61
C SER A 71 -12.87 11.70 -2.41
N PRO A 72 -13.59 12.83 -2.56
CA PRO A 72 -13.69 13.86 -1.52
C PRO A 72 -14.28 13.37 -0.19
N ALA A 73 -15.14 12.35 -0.25
CA ALA A 73 -15.75 11.73 0.92
C ALA A 73 -15.03 10.45 1.39
N ALA A 74 -13.78 10.23 0.98
CA ALA A 74 -12.96 9.15 1.52
C ALA A 74 -12.67 9.38 3.02
N PRO A 75 -12.55 8.32 3.83
CA PRO A 75 -12.54 6.91 3.44
C PRO A 75 -13.93 6.31 3.18
N ALA A 76 -15.01 6.94 3.64
CA ALA A 76 -16.36 6.36 3.62
C ALA A 76 -16.89 6.10 2.20
N VAL A 77 -16.56 6.96 1.24
CA VAL A 77 -16.95 6.80 -0.17
C VAL A 77 -15.71 6.84 -1.05
N VAL A 78 -15.51 5.77 -1.83
CA VAL A 78 -14.43 5.68 -2.82
C VAL A 78 -15.03 5.73 -4.23
N LEU A 79 -14.60 6.74 -4.99
CA LEU A 79 -14.99 6.91 -6.39
C LEU A 79 -13.93 6.30 -7.29
N CYS A 80 -14.11 5.04 -7.65
CA CYS A 80 -13.10 4.29 -8.39
C CYS A 80 -13.08 4.71 -9.86
N GLY A 81 -11.88 4.96 -10.40
CA GLY A 81 -11.73 5.44 -11.78
C GLY A 81 -12.10 4.42 -12.85
N GLN A 82 -12.54 4.91 -14.00
CA GLN A 82 -12.72 4.14 -15.23
C GLN A 82 -11.39 4.11 -16.01
N GLY A 83 -11.04 2.95 -16.58
CA GLY A 83 -9.85 2.80 -17.42
C GLY A 83 -9.25 1.39 -17.43
N PRO A 84 -8.37 1.05 -18.40
CA PRO A 84 -7.89 -0.32 -18.59
C PRO A 84 -7.14 -0.89 -17.38
N LYS A 85 -6.38 -0.04 -16.68
CA LYS A 85 -5.59 -0.42 -15.50
C LYS A 85 -6.35 -0.25 -14.18
N THR A 86 -7.29 0.69 -14.12
CA THR A 86 -8.01 1.05 -12.89
C THR A 86 -9.23 0.17 -12.67
N THR A 87 -10.02 -0.10 -13.71
CA THR A 87 -11.27 -0.87 -13.61
C THR A 87 -11.09 -2.26 -12.99
N PRO A 88 -10.04 -3.04 -13.32
CA PRO A 88 -9.82 -4.33 -12.65
C PRO A 88 -9.59 -4.18 -11.15
N ALA A 89 -8.83 -3.17 -10.72
CA ALA A 89 -8.60 -2.89 -9.31
C ALA A 89 -9.87 -2.36 -8.61
N SER A 90 -10.69 -1.56 -9.30
CA SER A 90 -12.00 -1.10 -8.81
C SER A 90 -12.94 -2.27 -8.55
N LYS A 91 -13.04 -3.20 -9.50
CA LYS A 91 -13.84 -4.42 -9.37
C LYS A 91 -13.32 -5.29 -8.22
N LEU A 92 -12.00 -5.43 -8.10
CA LEU A 92 -11.40 -6.18 -7.01
C LEU A 92 -11.73 -5.54 -5.65
N LEU A 93 -11.65 -4.21 -5.52
CA LEU A 93 -12.05 -3.50 -4.30
C LEU A 93 -13.51 -3.77 -3.97
N ALA A 94 -14.43 -3.62 -4.93
CA ALA A 94 -15.86 -3.81 -4.72
C ALA A 94 -16.24 -5.22 -4.23
N LEU A 95 -15.51 -6.24 -4.69
CA LEU A 95 -15.81 -7.65 -4.42
C LEU A 95 -15.02 -8.25 -3.26
N GLN A 96 -13.82 -7.72 -2.97
CA GLN A 96 -12.98 -8.24 -1.89
C GLN A 96 -13.67 -8.04 -0.53
N ARG A 97 -13.67 -9.12 0.27
CA ARG A 97 -14.18 -9.13 1.64
C ARG A 97 -13.03 -9.12 2.63
N GLY A 98 -13.32 -8.70 3.86
CA GLY A 98 -12.34 -8.57 4.93
C GLY A 98 -11.88 -7.14 5.16
N LYS A 99 -10.97 -6.99 6.11
CA LYS A 99 -10.39 -5.71 6.49
C LYS A 99 -9.33 -5.26 5.48
N LEU A 100 -9.30 -3.97 5.20
CA LEU A 100 -8.40 -3.31 4.28
C LEU A 100 -7.85 -2.05 4.95
N PRO A 101 -6.54 -1.95 5.18
CA PRO A 101 -5.88 -0.72 5.63
C PRO A 101 -6.14 0.44 4.66
N VAL A 102 -6.64 1.57 5.15
CA VAL A 102 -6.90 2.77 4.34
C VAL A 102 -5.95 3.90 4.73
N PHE A 103 -5.34 4.50 3.74
CA PHE A 103 -4.44 5.65 3.87
C PHE A 103 -4.96 6.82 3.04
N ILE A 104 -4.98 8.01 3.62
CA ILE A 104 -5.42 9.24 2.94
C ILE A 104 -4.21 10.12 2.63
N LYS A 105 -4.07 10.52 1.37
CA LYS A 105 -3.00 11.41 0.92
C LYS A 105 -3.16 12.80 1.56
N GLN A 106 -2.18 13.20 2.36
CA GLN A 106 -2.09 14.54 2.95
C GLN A 106 -1.21 15.47 2.12
N ALA A 107 -0.10 14.96 1.58
CA ALA A 107 0.81 15.70 0.71
C ALA A 107 1.59 14.76 -0.21
N ALA A 108 2.50 15.30 -1.03
CA ALA A 108 3.49 14.47 -1.71
C ALA A 108 4.30 13.68 -0.68
N GLY A 109 4.36 12.36 -0.84
CA GLY A 109 5.08 11.47 0.09
C GLY A 109 4.43 11.25 1.46
N ARG A 110 3.31 11.91 1.80
CA ARG A 110 2.66 11.77 3.12
C ARG A 110 1.25 11.19 3.01
N TRP A 111 1.06 10.01 3.59
CA TRP A 111 -0.18 9.25 3.60
C TRP A 111 -0.57 8.93 5.04
N GLN A 112 -1.66 9.53 5.52
CA GLN A 112 -2.13 9.31 6.87
C GLN A 112 -2.91 8.01 6.97
N PHE A 113 -2.59 7.14 7.93
CA PHE A 113 -3.38 5.93 8.18
C PHE A 113 -4.70 6.30 8.83
N SER A 114 -5.81 5.89 8.20
CA SER A 114 -7.18 6.18 8.65
C SER A 114 -7.82 5.02 9.41
N GLY A 115 -7.14 3.89 9.51
CA GLY A 115 -7.66 2.65 10.12
C GLY A 115 -7.95 1.56 9.09
N GLU A 116 -8.54 0.47 9.59
CA GLU A 116 -8.97 -0.66 8.78
C GLU A 116 -10.46 -0.56 8.46
N PHE A 117 -10.79 -0.80 7.19
CA PHE A 117 -12.15 -0.70 6.68
C PHE A 117 -12.56 -1.99 5.97
N ARG A 118 -13.85 -2.20 5.82
CA ARG A 118 -14.41 -3.24 4.95
C ARG A 118 -15.44 -2.65 4.00
N VAL A 119 -15.64 -3.30 2.87
CA VAL A 119 -16.68 -2.93 1.91
C VAL A 119 -18.05 -3.21 2.51
N ALA A 120 -18.87 -2.18 2.61
CA ALA A 120 -20.28 -2.30 2.97
C ALA A 120 -21.12 -2.61 1.73
N GLU A 121 -21.03 -1.73 0.73
CA GLU A 121 -21.81 -1.78 -0.50
C GLU A 121 -21.00 -1.23 -1.67
N PHE A 122 -21.46 -1.50 -2.89
CA PHE A 122 -20.95 -0.85 -4.09
C PHE A 122 -22.06 -0.64 -5.12
N PHE A 123 -21.87 0.35 -5.99
CA PHE A 123 -22.76 0.68 -7.09
C PHE A 123 -21.95 0.84 -8.37
N VAL A 124 -22.53 0.40 -9.50
CA VAL A 124 -21.96 0.60 -10.84
C VAL A 124 -22.83 1.54 -11.69
N ASP A 125 -24.08 1.74 -11.29
CA ASP A 125 -25.05 2.64 -11.90
C ASP A 125 -26.19 2.97 -10.92
N GLY A 126 -27.25 3.61 -11.43
CA GLY A 126 -28.45 3.92 -10.66
C GLY A 126 -28.38 5.24 -9.86
N PRO A 127 -29.45 5.55 -9.09
CA PRO A 127 -29.57 6.83 -8.37
C PRO A 127 -28.45 7.04 -7.34
N ARG A 128 -28.18 6.03 -6.51
CA ARG A 128 -27.12 6.10 -5.48
C ARG A 128 -25.74 6.33 -6.06
N PHE A 129 -25.42 5.69 -7.20
CA PHE A 129 -24.18 5.94 -7.93
C PHE A 129 -24.05 7.41 -8.36
N LYS A 130 -25.12 7.97 -8.95
CA LYS A 130 -25.15 9.37 -9.40
C LYS A 130 -25.04 10.34 -8.22
N GLU A 131 -25.75 10.07 -7.13
CA GLU A 131 -25.73 10.87 -5.91
C GLU A 131 -24.34 10.96 -5.29
N CYS A 132 -23.61 9.84 -5.20
CA CYS A 132 -22.25 9.84 -4.66
C CYS A 132 -21.23 10.59 -5.54
N ILE A 133 -21.49 10.71 -6.84
CA ILE A 133 -20.62 11.43 -7.80
C ILE A 133 -21.01 12.90 -7.90
N ALA A 134 -22.27 13.24 -7.60
CA ALA A 134 -22.76 14.62 -7.63
C ALA A 134 -21.92 15.50 -6.69
N GLY A 135 -21.45 16.65 -7.20
CA GLY A 135 -20.61 17.57 -6.45
C GLY A 135 -19.17 17.09 -6.17
N SER A 136 -18.78 15.88 -6.61
CA SER A 136 -17.45 15.32 -6.32
C SER A 136 -16.33 15.85 -7.23
N GLY A 137 -16.67 16.68 -8.23
CA GLY A 137 -15.75 17.11 -9.30
C GLY A 137 -15.39 16.02 -10.32
N ARG A 138 -16.08 14.87 -10.31
CA ARG A 138 -15.89 13.75 -11.25
C ARG A 138 -17.12 13.62 -12.15
N SER A 139 -16.93 13.19 -13.39
CA SER A 139 -18.05 12.86 -14.29
C SER A 139 -18.45 11.40 -14.13
N LEU A 140 -19.72 11.07 -14.43
CA LEU A 140 -20.23 9.69 -14.39
C LEU A 140 -19.39 8.74 -15.25
N ALA A 141 -19.02 9.16 -16.47
CA ALA A 141 -18.19 8.37 -17.38
C ALA A 141 -16.76 8.11 -16.87
N SER A 142 -16.28 8.90 -15.91
CA SER A 142 -14.94 8.74 -15.34
C SER A 142 -14.88 7.79 -14.15
N VAL A 143 -16.02 7.30 -13.68
CA VAL A 143 -16.16 6.44 -12.50
C VAL A 143 -16.69 5.07 -12.93
N SER A 144 -16.02 4.02 -12.47
CA SER A 144 -16.38 2.61 -12.75
C SER A 144 -17.22 1.98 -11.65
N TYR A 145 -16.88 2.30 -10.40
CA TYR A 145 -17.55 1.82 -9.19
C TYR A 145 -17.60 2.96 -8.18
N VAL A 146 -18.70 3.04 -7.46
CA VAL A 146 -18.78 3.72 -6.16
C VAL A 146 -18.72 2.63 -5.10
N VAL A 147 -17.75 2.70 -4.19
CA VAL A 147 -17.60 1.72 -3.10
C VAL A 147 -17.79 2.43 -1.77
N LEU A 148 -18.73 1.94 -0.95
CA LEU A 148 -18.95 2.41 0.40
C LEU A 148 -18.14 1.56 1.38
N LEU A 149 -17.34 2.24 2.19
CA LEU A 149 -16.52 1.63 3.23
C LEU A 149 -17.09 1.94 4.60
N GLN A 150 -16.99 0.95 5.50
CA GLN A 150 -17.30 1.09 6.92
C GLN A 150 -16.10 0.63 7.76
N PRO A 151 -15.93 1.13 9.00
CA PRO A 151 -14.93 0.61 9.92
C PRO A 151 -15.00 -0.91 10.07
N GLY A 152 -13.83 -1.55 10.06
CA GLY A 152 -13.65 -3.01 9.95
C GLY A 152 -13.89 -3.80 11.21
#